data_AF-A0A5P6VU32-F1
#
_entry.id   AF-A0A5P6VU32-F1
#
_cell.length_a   1.000
_cell.length_b   1.000
_cell.length_c   1.000
_cell.angle_alpha   90.00
_cell.angle_beta   90.00
_cell.angle_gamma   90.00
#
_symmetry.space_group_name_H-M   'P 1'
#
loop_
_entity.id
_entity.type
_entity.pdbx_description
1 polymer ?
#
loop_
_entity_poly.entity_id
_entity_poly.type
_entity_poly.pdbx_seq_one_letter_code
_entity_poly.pdbx_strand_id
1 'polypeptide(L)'
;MELIVLGHIIGDFYLQTKFIAEKKKEHLGLLILHSFLYCIPVIMAVVVIGNNKIESYLVFSILLFLTHLAVDKIKSMLDKRGRYAGIIFLGDQVIHLLLLVILLRILGINIQDTSWVYKYLEKIEIVAITAILVCWKPAAIFVSII
;
A
#
# COMPACT_ATOMS: atom_id res chain seq x y z
N MET A 1 3.49 -9.27 9.63
CA MET A 1 2.57 -8.37 8.88
C MET A 1 3.14 -6.96 8.71
N GLU A 2 3.95 -6.51 9.66
CA GLU A 2 4.58 -5.20 9.78
C GLU A 2 5.32 -4.79 8.49
N LEU A 3 6.14 -5.68 7.91
CA LEU A 3 6.84 -5.43 6.65
C LEU A 3 5.90 -5.20 5.45
N ILE A 4 4.77 -5.91 5.40
CA ILE A 4 3.79 -5.76 4.31
C ILE A 4 3.07 -4.41 4.44
N VAL A 5 2.72 -4.01 5.67
CA VAL A 5 2.13 -2.70 5.96
C VAL A 5 3.12 -1.57 5.64
N LEU A 6 4.40 -1.74 5.99
CA LEU A 6 5.45 -0.81 5.59
C LEU A 6 5.55 -0.71 4.06
N GLY A 7 5.52 -1.84 3.36
CA GLY A 7 5.51 -1.88 1.90
C GLY A 7 4.31 -1.13 1.31
N HIS A 8 3.12 -1.30 1.89
CA HIS A 8 1.90 -0.57 1.51
C HIS A 8 2.09 0.94 1.69
N ILE A 9 2.62 1.39 2.83
CA ILE A 9 2.88 2.81 3.10
C ILE A 9 3.90 3.39 2.11
N ILE A 10 4.98 2.67 1.84
CA ILE A 10 5.99 3.11 0.86
C ILE A 10 5.35 3.24 -0.53
N GLY A 11 4.59 2.23 -0.95
CA GLY A 11 3.94 2.23 -2.26
C GLY A 11 2.94 3.38 -2.42
N ASP A 12 2.00 3.50 -1.49
CA ASP A 12 0.86 4.41 -1.67
C ASP A 12 1.18 5.87 -1.33
N PHE A 13 2.11 6.11 -0.39
CA PHE A 13 2.49 7.47 0.01
C PHE A 13 3.82 7.92 -0.54
N TYR A 14 4.86 7.09 -0.50
CA TYR A 14 6.22 7.52 -0.83
C TYR A 14 6.48 7.54 -2.32
N LEU A 15 6.07 6.48 -3.03
CA LEU A 15 6.20 6.37 -4.49
C LEU A 15 5.13 7.19 -5.24
N GLN A 16 4.04 7.55 -4.56
CA GLN A 16 3.05 8.50 -5.09
C GLN A 16 3.55 9.94 -4.98
N THR A 17 4.06 10.49 -6.07
CA THR A 17 4.44 11.91 -6.14
C THR A 17 3.20 12.81 -6.21
N LYS A 18 3.34 14.10 -5.86
CA LYS A 18 2.24 15.08 -5.99
C LYS A 18 1.67 15.11 -7.42
N PHE A 19 2.55 15.08 -8.42
CA PHE A 19 2.17 15.02 -9.83
C PHE A 19 1.29 13.80 -10.14
N ILE A 20 1.70 12.60 -9.70
CA ILE A 20 0.91 11.38 -9.90
C ILE A 20 -0.43 11.48 -9.17
N ALA A 21 -0.44 11.92 -7.91
CA ALA A 21 -1.65 12.02 -7.11
C ALA A 21 -2.70 12.97 -7.72
N GLU A 22 -2.26 14.12 -8.26
CA GLU A 22 -3.14 15.10 -8.89
C GLU A 22 -3.65 14.62 -10.24
N LYS A 23 -2.76 14.05 -11.07
CA LYS A 23 -3.07 13.71 -12.46
C LYS A 23 -3.64 12.31 -12.66
N LYS A 24 -3.50 11.38 -11.70
CA LYS A 24 -4.07 10.02 -11.80
C LYS A 24 -5.60 9.99 -11.90
N LYS A 25 -6.28 11.07 -11.47
CA LYS A 25 -7.74 11.21 -11.57
C LYS A 25 -8.21 11.40 -13.02
N GLU A 26 -7.40 12.07 -13.83
CA GLU A 26 -7.72 12.44 -15.21
C GLU A 26 -7.03 11.52 -16.22
N HIS A 27 -5.89 10.92 -15.84
CA HIS A 27 -5.07 10.10 -16.73
C HIS A 27 -4.95 8.66 -16.24
N LEU A 28 -5.64 7.74 -16.92
CA LEU A 28 -5.61 6.31 -16.60
C LEU A 28 -4.18 5.72 -16.63
N GLY A 29 -3.31 6.20 -17.53
CA GLY A 29 -1.92 5.76 -17.58
C GLY A 29 -1.13 6.05 -16.30
N LEU A 30 -1.39 7.19 -15.65
CA LEU A 30 -0.75 7.52 -14.37
C LEU A 30 -1.34 6.71 -13.20
N LEU A 31 -2.62 6.36 -13.27
CA LEU A 31 -3.25 5.45 -12.32
C LEU A 31 -2.64 4.03 -12.42
N ILE A 32 -2.43 3.54 -13.64
CA ILE A 32 -1.76 2.27 -13.92
C ILE A 32 -0.32 2.30 -13.43
N LEU A 33 0.42 3.38 -13.74
CA LEU A 33 1.80 3.54 -13.27
C LEU A 33 1.89 3.53 -11.74
N HIS A 34 1.00 4.28 -11.06
CA HIS A 34 0.93 4.27 -9.59
C HIS A 34 0.66 2.87 -9.05
N SER A 35 -0.36 2.19 -9.59
CA SER A 35 -0.72 0.84 -9.14
C SER A 35 0.42 -0.15 -9.34
N PHE A 36 1.20 0.00 -10.41
CA PHE A 36 2.39 -0.82 -10.66
C PHE A 36 3.51 -0.51 -9.65
N LEU A 37 3.81 0.77 -9.43
CA LEU A 37 4.82 1.21 -8.45
C LEU A 37 4.45 0.78 -7.02
N TYR A 38 3.17 0.84 -6.67
CA TYR A 38 2.64 0.37 -5.39
C TYR A 38 2.91 -1.11 -5.15
N CYS A 39 2.76 -1.95 -6.16
CA CYS A 39 2.96 -3.39 -6.03
C CYS A 39 4.40 -3.77 -5.68
N ILE A 40 5.40 -3.01 -6.15
CA ILE A 40 6.83 -3.35 -5.97
C ILE A 40 7.20 -3.55 -4.49
N PRO A 41 7.05 -2.55 -3.59
CA PRO A 41 7.44 -2.71 -2.19
C PRO A 41 6.59 -3.75 -1.44
N VAL A 42 5.31 -3.93 -1.80
CA VAL A 42 4.43 -4.92 -1.17
C VAL A 42 4.82 -6.34 -1.56
N ILE A 43 5.06 -6.59 -2.85
CA ILE A 43 5.51 -7.90 -3.35
C ILE A 43 6.87 -8.24 -2.76
N MET A 44 7.80 -7.28 -2.72
CA MET A 44 9.10 -7.47 -2.06
C MET A 44 8.92 -7.90 -0.60
N ALA A 45 8.07 -7.21 0.16
CA ALA A 45 7.80 -7.57 1.56
C ALA A 45 7.24 -8.99 1.69
N VAL A 46 6.29 -9.37 0.82
CA VAL A 46 5.66 -10.70 0.84
C VAL A 46 6.62 -11.81 0.43
N VAL A 47 7.45 -11.59 -0.59
CA VAL A 47 8.47 -12.57 -1.04
C VAL A 47 9.53 -12.77 0.03
N VAL A 48 9.95 -11.68 0.69
CA VAL A 48 10.95 -11.72 1.77
C VAL A 48 10.49 -12.60 2.93
N ILE A 49 9.23 -12.46 3.37
CA ILE A 49 8.74 -13.17 4.56
C ILE A 49 7.89 -14.41 4.25
N GLY A 50 7.64 -14.72 2.99
CA GLY A 50 6.78 -15.82 2.58
C GLY A 50 7.53 -17.10 2.24
N ASN A 51 6.88 -18.26 2.40
CA ASN A 51 7.43 -19.58 2.00
C ASN A 51 6.63 -20.29 0.91
N ASN A 52 6.00 -19.55 0.02
CA ASN A 52 5.07 -20.12 -0.95
C ASN A 52 5.76 -20.32 -2.30
N LYS A 53 5.12 -21.09 -3.18
CA LYS A 53 5.61 -21.31 -4.54
C LYS A 53 5.60 -19.98 -5.32
N ILE A 54 6.49 -19.87 -6.30
CA ILE A 54 6.59 -18.69 -7.17
C ILE A 54 5.25 -18.35 -7.85
N GLU A 55 4.48 -19.37 -8.22
CA GLU A 55 3.14 -19.23 -8.81
C GLU A 55 2.19 -18.47 -7.89
N SER A 56 2.22 -18.72 -6.58
CA SER A 56 1.40 -18.02 -5.60
C SER A 56 1.74 -16.53 -5.55
N TYR A 57 3.02 -16.17 -5.65
CA TYR A 57 3.45 -14.77 -5.70
C TYR A 57 3.06 -14.08 -7.01
N LEU A 58 3.10 -14.79 -8.14
CA LEU A 58 2.65 -14.25 -9.43
C LEU A 58 1.14 -13.94 -9.41
N VAL A 59 0.33 -14.90 -8.93
CA VAL A 59 -1.12 -14.70 -8.78
C VAL A 59 -1.41 -13.56 -7.81
N PHE A 60 -0.72 -13.53 -6.67
CA PHE A 60 -0.84 -12.43 -5.71
C PHE A 60 -0.51 -11.07 -6.32
N SER A 61 0.58 -10.98 -7.10
CA SER A 61 1.02 -9.73 -7.73
C SER A 61 -0.02 -9.18 -8.72
N ILE A 62 -0.62 -10.05 -9.52
CA ILE A 62 -1.67 -9.69 -10.47
C ILE A 62 -2.92 -9.21 -9.72
N LEU A 63 -3.37 -9.97 -8.73
CA LEU A 63 -4.56 -9.60 -7.96
C LEU A 63 -4.35 -8.33 -7.14
N LEU A 64 -3.17 -8.15 -6.54
CA LEU A 64 -2.80 -6.93 -5.82
C LEU A 64 -2.86 -5.71 -6.75
N PHE A 65 -2.29 -5.81 -7.95
CA PHE A 65 -2.34 -4.74 -8.92
C PHE A 65 -3.78 -4.40 -9.34
N LEU A 66 -4.58 -5.41 -9.67
CA LEU A 66 -5.96 -5.22 -10.13
C LEU A 66 -6.85 -4.65 -9.03
N THR A 67 -6.72 -5.15 -7.80
CA THR A 67 -7.50 -4.65 -6.65
C THR A 67 -7.11 -3.24 -6.30
N HIS A 68 -5.81 -2.91 -6.25
CA HIS A 68 -5.32 -1.55 -6.03
C HIS A 68 -5.86 -0.60 -7.11
N LEU A 69 -5.65 -0.94 -8.39
CA LEU A 69 -6.12 -0.15 -9.52
C LEU A 69 -7.63 0.11 -9.47
N ALA A 70 -8.42 -0.92 -9.11
CA ALA A 70 -9.88 -0.81 -9.02
C ALA A 70 -10.32 0.11 -7.90
N VAL A 71 -9.75 -0.02 -6.69
CA VAL A 71 -10.10 0.83 -5.54
C VAL A 71 -9.72 2.27 -5.82
N ASP A 72 -8.51 2.52 -6.31
CA ASP A 72 -8.02 3.84 -6.64
C ASP A 72 -8.86 4.50 -7.76
N LYS A 73 -9.33 3.70 -8.73
CA LYS A 73 -10.26 4.17 -9.77
C LYS A 73 -11.62 4.55 -9.17
N ILE A 74 -12.21 3.70 -8.33
CA ILE A 74 -13.49 3.99 -7.66
C ILE A 74 -13.36 5.24 -6.79
N LYS A 75 -12.28 5.36 -6.02
CA LYS A 75 -11.97 6.56 -5.22
C LYS A 75 -11.93 7.79 -6.12
N SER A 76 -11.24 7.74 -7.26
CA SER A 76 -11.16 8.90 -8.17
C SER A 76 -12.52 9.36 -8.71
N MET A 77 -13.50 8.46 -8.81
CA MET A 77 -14.88 8.78 -9.21
C MET A 77 -15.73 9.34 -8.05
N LEU A 78 -15.44 8.94 -6.82
CA LEU A 78 -16.14 9.37 -5.62
C LEU A 78 -15.55 10.64 -4.99
N ASP A 79 -14.30 10.98 -5.32
CA ASP A 79 -13.54 12.05 -4.69
C ASP A 79 -14.10 13.43 -5.07
N LYS A 80 -15.04 13.90 -4.24
CA LYS A 80 -15.58 15.25 -4.27
C LYS A 80 -14.79 16.09 -3.27
N ARG A 81 -14.02 17.07 -3.75
CA ARG A 81 -13.33 18.05 -2.90
C ARG A 81 -14.35 18.68 -1.94
N GLY A 82 -14.15 18.56 -0.63
CA GLY A 82 -15.09 19.09 0.38
C GLY A 82 -15.07 18.37 1.72
N ARG A 83 -16.13 18.55 2.51
CA ARG A 83 -16.26 18.13 3.92
C ARG A 83 -15.95 16.65 4.20
N TYR A 84 -16.11 15.77 3.22
CA TYR A 84 -15.95 14.32 3.39
C TYR A 84 -14.61 13.78 2.89
N ALA A 85 -13.69 14.62 2.42
CA ALA A 85 -12.41 14.19 1.85
C ALA A 85 -11.59 13.31 2.81
N GLY A 86 -11.56 13.66 4.11
CA GLY A 86 -10.86 12.87 5.13
C GLY A 86 -11.49 11.49 5.35
N ILE A 87 -12.81 11.39 5.35
CA ILE A 87 -13.53 10.10 5.54
C ILE A 87 -13.34 9.20 4.31
N ILE A 88 -13.43 9.77 3.10
CA ILE A 88 -13.18 9.06 1.85
C ILE A 88 -11.73 8.54 1.83
N PHE A 89 -10.77 9.37 2.26
CA PHE A 89 -9.37 8.97 2.39
C PHE A 89 -9.17 7.83 3.39
N LEU A 90 -9.73 7.91 4.60
CA LEU A 90 -9.60 6.85 5.60
C LEU A 90 -10.27 5.55 5.15
N GLY A 91 -11.47 5.64 4.57
CA GLY A 91 -12.18 4.48 4.01
C GLY A 91 -11.38 3.80 2.90
N ASP A 92 -10.76 4.57 2.02
CA ASP A 92 -9.88 4.09 0.98
C ASP A 92 -8.69 3.29 1.53
N GLN A 93 -8.00 3.82 2.54
CA GLN A 93 -6.86 3.12 3.16
C GLN A 93 -7.29 1.83 3.88
N VAL A 94 -8.44 1.85 4.55
CA VAL A 94 -9.04 0.65 5.18
C VAL A 94 -9.35 -0.41 4.13
N ILE A 95 -9.95 -0.03 2.99
CA ILE A 95 -10.28 -0.98 1.91
C ILE A 95 -9.00 -1.62 1.35
N HIS A 96 -7.95 -0.84 1.08
CA HIS A 96 -6.68 -1.39 0.58
C HIS A 96 -6.06 -2.40 1.55
N LEU A 97 -6.00 -2.08 2.85
CA LEU A 97 -5.49 -2.99 3.87
C LEU A 97 -6.35 -4.26 4.02
N LEU A 98 -7.68 -4.12 3.97
CA LEU A 98 -8.58 -5.27 4.02
C LEU A 98 -8.38 -6.19 2.82
N LEU A 99 -8.32 -5.64 1.60
CA LEU A 99 -8.08 -6.44 0.39
C LEU A 99 -6.73 -7.13 0.44
N LEU A 100 -5.69 -6.46 0.92
CA LEU A 100 -4.37 -7.05 1.12
C LEU A 100 -4.43 -8.26 2.08
N VAL A 101 -5.11 -8.13 3.22
CA VAL A 101 -5.31 -9.24 4.16
C VAL A 101 -6.12 -10.38 3.54
N ILE A 102 -7.20 -10.05 2.82
CA ILE A 102 -8.07 -11.02 2.13
C ILE A 102 -7.26 -11.80 1.08
N LEU A 103 -6.46 -11.12 0.26
CA LEU A 103 -5.63 -11.77 -0.76
C LEU A 103 -4.60 -12.73 -0.14
N LEU A 104 -3.92 -12.31 0.93
CA LEU A 104 -2.98 -13.17 1.65
C LEU A 104 -3.67 -14.44 2.19
N ARG A 105 -4.88 -14.30 2.73
CA ARG A 105 -5.67 -15.41 3.29
C ARG A 105 -6.18 -16.36 2.21
N ILE A 106 -6.80 -15.84 1.14
CA ILE A 106 -7.40 -16.64 0.06
C ILE A 106 -6.33 -17.43 -0.68
N LEU A 107 -5.16 -16.83 -0.92
CA LEU A 107 -4.06 -17.49 -1.60
C LEU A 107 -3.21 -18.37 -0.68
N GLY A 108 -3.55 -18.45 0.61
CA GLY A 108 -2.82 -19.25 1.59
C GLY A 108 -1.35 -18.83 1.72
N ILE A 109 -1.06 -17.53 1.57
CA ILE A 109 0.31 -17.03 1.68
C ILE A 109 0.75 -17.13 3.13
N ASN A 110 1.51 -18.17 3.42
CA ASN A 110 2.08 -18.39 4.74
C ASN A 110 3.29 -17.48 4.95
N ILE A 111 3.18 -16.63 5.97
CA ILE A 111 4.27 -15.77 6.46
C ILE A 111 5.12 -16.63 7.41
N GLN A 112 6.41 -16.77 7.11
CA GLN A 112 7.38 -17.49 7.93
C GLN A 112 7.64 -16.80 9.27
N ASP A 113 8.34 -17.52 10.15
CA ASP A 113 9.01 -16.92 11.29
C ASP A 113 9.92 -15.78 10.80
N THR A 114 9.64 -14.59 11.31
CA THR A 114 10.32 -13.33 10.96
C THR A 114 11.50 -13.06 11.88
N SER A 115 11.85 -14.00 12.79
CA SER A 115 12.99 -13.93 13.70
C SER A 115 14.31 -13.57 13.00
N TRP A 116 14.55 -14.05 11.78
CA TRP A 116 15.74 -13.71 11.01
C TRP A 116 15.75 -12.25 10.53
N VAL A 117 14.59 -11.66 10.22
CA VAL A 117 14.47 -10.21 9.94
C VAL A 117 14.77 -9.45 11.22
N TYR A 118 14.19 -9.89 12.34
CA TYR A 118 14.37 -9.27 13.65
C TYR A 118 15.78 -9.40 14.23
N LYS A 119 16.61 -10.27 13.66
CA LYS A 119 18.05 -10.36 13.94
C LYS A 119 18.82 -9.14 13.41
N TYR A 120 18.36 -8.54 12.30
CA TYR A 120 19.03 -7.41 11.64
C TYR A 120 18.31 -6.08 11.85
N LEU A 121 16.98 -6.11 12.02
CA LEU A 121 16.14 -4.95 12.27
C LEU A 121 15.19 -5.28 13.40
N GLU A 122 15.38 -4.72 14.58
CA GLU A 122 14.50 -5.03 15.70
C GLU A 122 13.05 -4.66 15.37
N LYS A 123 12.09 -5.39 15.95
CA LYS A 123 10.65 -5.13 15.71
C LYS A 123 10.28 -3.68 16.01
N ILE A 124 10.91 -3.09 17.03
CA ILE A 124 10.71 -1.70 17.41
C ILE A 124 11.21 -0.73 16.34
N GLU A 125 12.27 -1.06 15.60
CA GLU A 125 12.81 -0.23 14.52
C GLU A 125 11.88 -0.22 13.32
N ILE A 126 11.32 -1.37 12.90
CA ILE A 126 10.36 -1.42 11.80
C ILE A 126 9.09 -0.62 12.14
N VAL A 127 8.59 -0.76 13.37
CA VAL A 127 7.45 0.02 13.85
C VAL A 127 7.80 1.51 13.93
N ALA A 128 8.98 1.87 14.43
CA ALA A 128 9.44 3.25 14.51
C ALA A 128 9.61 3.87 13.12
N ILE A 129 10.21 3.15 12.16
CA ILE A 129 10.33 3.58 10.75
C ILE A 129 8.93 3.78 10.17
N THR A 130 8.03 2.81 10.36
CA THR A 130 6.66 2.92 9.88
C THR A 130 5.95 4.14 10.48
N ALA A 131 6.09 4.36 11.79
CA ALA A 131 5.54 5.53 12.48
C ALA A 131 6.15 6.84 11.98
N ILE A 132 7.47 6.91 11.82
CA ILE A 132 8.18 8.08 11.26
C ILE A 132 7.66 8.37 9.86
N LEU A 133 7.53 7.35 9.00
CA LEU A 133 7.03 7.55 7.63
C LEU A 133 5.58 8.02 7.61
N VAL A 134 4.73 7.47 8.50
CA VAL A 134 3.35 7.90 8.70
C VAL A 134 3.25 9.28 9.36
N CYS A 135 4.26 9.77 10.07
CA CYS A 135 4.25 11.13 10.62
C CYS A 135 4.86 12.15 9.64
N TRP A 136 5.88 11.75 8.87
CA TRP A 136 6.69 12.62 8.04
C TRP A 136 5.97 13.16 6.82
N LYS A 137 5.34 12.28 6.01
CA LYS A 137 4.62 12.71 4.80
C LYS A 137 3.23 13.27 5.12
N PRO A 138 2.48 12.75 6.12
CA PRO A 138 1.20 13.30 6.54
C PRO A 138 1.26 14.69 7.18
N ALA A 139 2.37 15.10 7.80
CA ALA A 139 2.56 16.50 8.19
C ALA A 139 2.49 17.47 7.00
N ALA A 140 2.91 17.04 5.80
CA ALA A 140 2.74 17.81 4.57
C ALA A 140 1.34 17.65 3.92
N ILE A 141 0.60 16.59 4.26
CA ILE A 141 -0.80 16.38 3.81
C ILE A 141 -1.75 17.23 4.65
N PHE A 142 -1.56 17.34 5.98
CA PHE A 142 -2.33 18.24 6.84
C PHE A 142 -2.16 19.71 6.45
N VAL A 143 -0.98 20.12 6.00
CA VAL A 143 -0.72 21.47 5.46
C VAL A 143 -1.42 21.71 4.11
N SER A 144 -1.88 20.66 3.41
CA SER A 144 -2.69 20.80 2.18
C SER A 144 -4.21 20.66 2.41
N ILE A 145 -4.62 20.29 3.63
CA ILE A 145 -6.03 20.20 4.05
C ILE A 145 -6.48 21.51 4.74
N ILE A 146 -5.53 22.35 5.16
CA ILE A 146 -5.74 23.75 5.57
C ILE A 146 -5.51 24.64 4.35
#